data_AF-A0A524DR40-F1
#
_entry.id   AF-A0A524DR40-F1
#
_cell.length_a   1.000
_cell.length_b   1.000
_cell.length_c   1.000
_cell.angle_alpha   90.00
_cell.angle_beta   90.00
_cell.angle_gamma   90.00
#
_symmetry.space_group_name_H-M   'P 1'
#
loop_
_entity.id
_entity.type
_entity.pdbx_description
1 polymer ?
#
loop_
_entity_poly.entity_id
_entity_poly.type
_entity_poly.pdbx_seq_one_letter_code
_entity_poly.pdbx_strand_id
1 'polypeptide(L)' 'HPDGTGETIKAYISIKEEYKDKVTKDDLMEWCKENISPYKYPRIIEIIDELPKTLVGKILRRELRELEE' A
#
# COMPACT_ATOMS: atom_id res chain seq x y z
N HIS A 1 -14.52 15.14 -15.77
CA HIS A 1 -13.06 15.19 -15.62
C HIS A 1 -12.44 14.45 -16.78
N PRO A 2 -11.63 15.11 -17.63
CA PRO A 2 -11.03 14.47 -18.78
C PRO A 2 -9.81 13.63 -18.39
N ASP A 3 -9.62 12.59 -19.20
CA ASP A 3 -8.70 11.47 -19.17
C ASP A 3 -7.20 11.78 -19.04
N GLY A 4 -6.42 10.77 -18.61
CA GLY A 4 -5.22 10.48 -19.41
C GLY A 4 -3.86 10.22 -18.76
N THR A 5 -3.71 10.01 -17.45
CA THR A 5 -2.47 9.41 -16.90
C THR A 5 -2.83 8.16 -16.11
N GLY A 6 -2.46 7.00 -16.63
CA GLY A 6 -2.69 5.67 -16.04
C GLY A 6 -1.87 5.42 -14.77
N GLU A 7 -1.84 6.37 -13.84
CA GLU A 7 -1.21 6.21 -12.54
C GLU A 7 -2.15 5.41 -11.64
N THR A 8 -2.02 4.09 -11.71
CA THR A 8 -2.71 3.20 -10.79
C THR A 8 -2.07 3.35 -9.40
N ILE A 9 -2.81 3.94 -8.46
CA ILE A 9 -2.32 4.10 -7.08
C ILE A 9 -2.19 2.70 -6.46
N LYS A 10 -0.97 2.33 -6.13
CA LYS A 10 -0.64 1.10 -5.40
C LYS A 10 -0.19 1.44 -3.98
N ALA A 11 -0.63 0.63 -3.03
CA ALA A 11 -0.22 0.72 -1.63
C ALA A 11 0.48 -0.56 -1.19
N TYR A 12 1.66 -0.38 -0.60
CA TYR A 12 2.39 -1.42 0.12
C TYR A 12 2.06 -1.34 1.60
N ILE A 13 1.60 -2.44 2.17
CA ILE A 13 1.18 -2.51 3.56
C ILE A 13 1.99 -3.60 4.25
N SER A 14 2.77 -3.21 5.25
CA SER A 14 3.41 -4.16 6.16
C SER A 14 2.57 -4.25 7.43
N ILE A 15 2.02 -5.44 7.65
CA ILE A 15 1.19 -5.75 8.80
C ILE A 15 2.11 -6.33 9.87
N LYS A 16 2.01 -5.80 11.10
CA LYS A 16 2.71 -6.36 12.25
C LYS A 16 2.25 -7.81 12.47
N GLU A 17 3.14 -8.70 12.88
CA GLU A 17 2.82 -10.12 13.10
C GLU A 17 1.57 -10.34 13.95
N GLU A 18 1.37 -9.52 14.99
CA GLU A 18 0.21 -9.56 15.89
C GLU A 18 -1.15 -9.34 15.20
N TYR A 19 -1.14 -8.77 13.99
CA TYR A 19 -2.31 -8.40 13.20
C TYR A 19 -2.39 -9.14 11.87
N LYS A 20 -1.41 -9.97 11.50
CA LYS A 20 -1.42 -10.70 10.22
C LYS A 20 -2.66 -11.61 10.07
N ASP A 21 -3.09 -12.26 11.15
CA ASP A 21 -4.28 -13.12 11.15
C ASP A 21 -5.60 -12.37 11.37
N LYS A 22 -5.53 -11.07 11.68
CA LYS A 22 -6.70 -10.23 12.02
C LYS A 22 -7.08 -9.26 10.92
N VAL A 23 -6.15 -8.93 10.03
CA VAL A 23 -6.33 -7.90 9.02
C VAL A 23 -6.14 -8.53 7.65
N THR A 24 -7.22 -8.57 6.88
CA THR A 24 -7.18 -9.05 5.51
C THR A 24 -7.03 -7.89 4.51
N LYS A 25 -6.70 -8.24 3.28
CA LYS A 25 -6.65 -7.28 2.17
C LYS A 25 -8.00 -6.62 1.92
N ASP A 26 -9.09 -7.37 2.08
CA ASP A 26 -10.46 -6.85 1.90
C ASP A 26 -10.80 -5.81 2.97
N ASP A 27 -10.49 -6.09 4.25
CA ASP A 27 -10.68 -5.14 5.35
C ASP A 27 -9.94 -3.82 5.10
N LEU A 28 -8.69 -3.91 4.63
CA LEU A 28 -7.86 -2.75 4.29
C LEU A 28 -8.44 -1.96 3.12
N MET A 29 -8.98 -2.66 2.11
CA MET A 29 -9.61 -2.02 0.96
C MET A 29 -10.91 -1.32 1.34
N GLU A 30 -11.75 -1.95 2.15
CA GLU A 30 -13.00 -1.37 2.64
C GLU A 30 -12.72 -0.15 3.50
N TRP A 31 -11.79 -0.26 4.46
CA TRP A 31 -11.34 0.86 5.27
C TRP A 31 -10.81 2.02 4.40
N CYS A 32 -10.02 1.73 3.36
CA CYS A 32 -9.54 2.75 2.43
C CYS A 32 -10.69 3.39 1.63
N LYS A 33 -11.71 2.65 1.22
CA LYS A 33 -12.86 3.20 0.50
C LYS A 33 -13.71 4.12 1.39
N GLU A 34 -13.84 3.79 2.66
CA GLU A 34 -14.62 4.59 3.63
C GLU A 34 -13.85 5.81 4.14
N ASN A 35 -12.54 5.68 4.36
CA ASN A 35 -11.71 6.72 4.96
C ASN A 35 -10.96 7.59 3.94
N ILE A 36 -10.81 7.12 2.69
CA ILE A 36 -10.07 7.83 1.63
C ILE A 36 -11.03 8.18 0.49
N SER A 37 -10.86 9.38 -0.06
CA SER A 37 -11.64 9.83 -1.22
C SER A 37 -11.53 8.86 -2.41
N PRO A 38 -12.60 8.67 -3.21
CA PRO A 38 -12.63 7.78 -4.38
C PRO A 38 -11.50 7.96 -5.41
N TYR A 39 -10.87 9.13 -5.41
CA TYR A 39 -9.77 9.49 -6.32
C TYR A 39 -8.38 9.24 -5.73
N LYS A 40 -8.29 8.94 -4.43
CA LYS A 40 -7.02 8.79 -3.70
C LYS A 40 -6.82 7.41 -3.08
N TYR A 41 -7.86 6.57 -3.02
CA TYR A 41 -7.68 5.22 -2.48
C TYR A 41 -6.86 4.35 -3.44
N PRO A 42 -5.99 3.48 -2.90
CA PRO A 42 -5.19 2.58 -3.71
C PRO A 42 -6.07 1.55 -4.43
N ARG A 43 -5.86 1.39 -5.74
CA ARG A 43 -6.51 0.37 -6.56
C ARG A 43 -5.84 -0.99 -6.39
N ILE A 44 -4.55 -0.99 -6.06
CA ILE A 44 -3.76 -2.19 -5.80
C ILE A 44 -3.25 -2.11 -4.37
N ILE A 45 -3.56 -3.14 -3.58
CA ILE A 45 -3.02 -3.31 -2.23
C ILE A 45 -2.15 -4.57 -2.26
N GLU A 46 -0.90 -4.39 -1.86
CA GLU A 46 0.09 -5.46 -1.73
C GLU A 46 0.57 -5.52 -0.28
N ILE A 47 0.33 -6.68 0.34
CA ILE A 47 0.77 -6.93 1.71
C ILE A 47 2.16 -7.54 1.60
N ILE A 48 3.14 -6.85 2.17
CA ILE A 48 4.53 -7.31 2.23
C ILE A 48 4.91 -7.57 3.69
N ASP A 49 5.79 -8.53 3.93
CA ASP A 49 6.21 -8.84 5.29
C ASP A 49 6.91 -7.65 5.95
N GLU A 50 7.85 -7.03 5.23
CA GLU A 50 8.62 -5.91 5.74
C GLU A 50 8.71 -4.78 4.71
N LEU A 51 8.46 -3.56 5.16
CA LEU A 51 8.73 -2.36 4.37
C LEU A 51 10.25 -2.10 4.37
N PRO A 52 10.89 -1.95 3.19
CA PRO A 52 12.29 -1.62 3.11
C PRO A 52 12.54 -0.29 3.82
N LYS A 53 13.28 -0.37 4.92
CA LYS A 53 13.59 0.76 5.78
C LYS A 53 15.08 0.79 6.02
N THR A 54 15.62 2.00 6.04
CA THR A 54 16.97 2.25 6.54
C THR A 54 17.10 1.86 8.02
N LEU A 55 18.33 1.69 8.50
CA LEU A 55 18.65 1.46 9.92
C LEU A 55 18.08 2.54 10.86
N VAL A 56 17.75 3.72 10.34
CA VAL A 56 17.12 4.84 11.07
C VAL A 56 15.60 4.93 10.83
N GLY A 57 14.98 3.90 10.26
CA GLY A 57 13.53 3.79 10.09
C GLY A 57 12.93 4.55 8.90
N LYS A 58 13.74 5.23 8.08
CA LYS A 58 13.25 5.89 6.86
C LYS A 58 12.89 4.84 5.80
N ILE A 59 11.70 4.95 5.23
CA ILE A 59 11.23 4.09 4.14
C ILE A 59 12.03 4.38 2.87
N LEU A 60 12.59 3.33 2.27
CA LEU A 60 13.38 3.40 1.05
C LEU A 60 12.48 3.23 -0.17
N ARG A 61 11.99 4.36 -0.70
CA ARG A 61 11.14 4.38 -1.90
C ARG A 61 11.81 3.78 -3.14
N ARG A 62 13.14 3.75 -3.20
CA ARG A 62 13.88 3.14 -4.32
C ARG A 62 13.72 1.62 -4.31
N GLU A 63 13.95 0.98 -3.17
CA GLU A 63 13.78 -0.47 -3.03
C GLU A 63 12.33 -0.90 -3.25
N LEU A 64 11.36 -0.08 -2.83
CA LEU A 64 9.94 -0.33 -3.14
C LEU A 64 9.65 -0.37 -4.65
N ARG A 65 10.41 0.34 -5.48
CA ARG A 65 10.28 0.26 -6.94
C ARG A 65 11.01 -0.95 -7.51
N GLU A 66 12.15 -1.31 -6.93
CA GLU A 66 12.90 -2.52 -7.32
C GLU A 66 12.12 -3.80 -7.03
N LEU A 67 11.18 -3.80 -6.05
CA LEU A 67 10.24 -4.91 -5.83
C LEU A 67 9.25 -5.14 -6.98
N GLU A 68 9.09 -4.18 -7.90
CA GLU A 68 8.16 -4.28 -9.04
C GLU A 68 8.83 -4.73 -10.35
N GLU A 69 10.16 -4.72 -10.43
CA GLU A 69 10.95 -5.14 -11.60
C GLU A 69 11.37 -6.61 -11.51
#